data_AF-A0A6P0SQU4-F1
#
_entry.id   AF-A0A6P0SQU4-F1
#
_cell.length_a   1.000
_cell.length_b   1.000
_cell.length_c   1.000
_cell.angle_alpha   90.00
_cell.angle_beta   90.00
_cell.angle_gamma   90.00
#
_symmetry.space_group_name_H-M   'P 1'
#
loop_
_entity.id
_entity.type
_entity.pdbx_description
1 polymer ?
#
loop_
_entity_poly.entity_id
_entity_poly.type
_entity_poly.pdbx_seq_one_letter_code
_entity_poly.pdbx_strand_id
1 'polypeptide(L)'
;MAEDSKPVEQTTQVSEIVEAGKVSGWLKENGFDHEFMELDHLGVEVLKVEPDFLLPIATALYAYGFNYLQCQGGYDFGPGADLVSFYHLIKVSDNTDQPEEVRVKVFLPRDNPKVPSVYWIWKAADWQERETYDMFGIVFEG
;
A
#
# COMPACT_ATOMS: atom_id res chain seq x y z
N MET A 1 21.48 -41.65 19.74
CA MET A 1 20.23 -42.07 20.40
C MET A 1 20.20 -41.37 21.74
N ALA A 2 19.51 -40.26 21.99
CA ALA A 2 18.43 -39.58 21.31
C ALA A 2 18.63 -38.07 21.50
N GLU A 3 18.46 -37.28 20.44
CA GLU A 3 18.37 -35.82 20.52
C GLU A 3 16.90 -35.47 20.80
N ASP A 4 16.65 -34.92 21.99
CA ASP A 4 15.35 -34.42 22.42
C ASP A 4 14.89 -33.30 21.48
N SER A 5 13.91 -33.63 20.63
CA SER A 5 13.31 -32.72 19.66
C SER A 5 12.33 -31.79 20.39
N LYS A 6 12.73 -30.53 20.62
CA LYS A 6 11.81 -29.49 21.05
C LYS A 6 10.84 -29.16 19.91
N PRO A 7 9.52 -29.04 20.15
CA PRO A 7 8.57 -28.64 19.11
C PRO A 7 8.78 -27.15 18.80
N VAL A 8 8.95 -26.82 17.52
CA VAL A 8 8.88 -25.43 17.04
C VAL A 8 7.40 -25.07 16.97
N GLU A 9 6.93 -24.26 17.93
CA GLU A 9 5.60 -23.66 17.89
C GLU A 9 5.49 -22.75 16.67
N GLN A 10 4.67 -23.14 15.70
CA GLN A 10 4.22 -22.28 14.62
C GLN A 10 3.28 -21.25 15.23
N THR A 11 3.76 -20.02 15.40
CA THR A 11 2.94 -18.89 15.81
C THR A 11 2.07 -18.47 14.63
N THR A 12 0.86 -19.02 14.55
CA THR A 12 -0.22 -18.49 13.73
C THR A 12 -0.55 -17.10 14.28
N GLN A 13 -0.04 -16.04 13.64
CA GLN A 13 -0.45 -14.67 13.95
C GLN A 13 -1.89 -14.49 13.52
N VAL A 14 -2.78 -14.48 14.50
CA VAL A 14 -4.17 -14.06 14.37
C VAL A 14 -4.13 -12.54 14.27
N SER A 15 -4.49 -12.00 13.11
CA SER A 15 -4.61 -10.56 12.88
C SER A 15 -5.68 -9.99 13.82
N GLU A 16 -5.25 -9.24 14.83
CA GLU A 16 -6.15 -8.42 15.65
C GLU A 16 -6.93 -7.48 14.72
N ILE A 17 -8.23 -7.32 14.99
CA ILE A 17 -9.12 -6.46 14.20
C ILE A 17 -8.70 -5.02 14.51
N VAL A 18 -7.78 -4.48 13.70
CA VAL A 18 -7.34 -3.10 13.82
C VAL A 18 -8.53 -2.19 13.50
N GLU A 19 -8.83 -1.26 14.41
CA GLU A 19 -9.96 -0.34 14.27
C GLU A 19 -9.74 0.51 13.01
N ALA A 20 -10.67 0.42 12.05
CA ALA A 20 -10.53 1.07 10.76
C ALA A 20 -10.38 2.58 10.94
N GLY A 21 -9.31 3.15 10.40
CA GLY A 21 -9.07 4.59 10.45
C GLY A 21 -10.11 5.40 9.67
N LYS A 22 -9.99 6.73 9.72
CA LYS A 22 -10.95 7.66 9.12
C LYS A 22 -11.03 7.49 7.60
N VAL A 23 -9.88 7.30 6.94
CA VAL A 23 -9.82 7.12 5.49
C VAL A 23 -10.38 5.75 5.10
N SER A 24 -10.00 4.70 5.85
CA SER A 24 -10.54 3.36 5.65
C SER A 24 -12.06 3.31 5.82
N GLY A 25 -12.60 3.97 6.86
CA GLY A 25 -14.03 4.09 7.10
C GLY A 25 -14.75 4.76 5.93
N TRP A 26 -14.26 5.91 5.47
CA TRP A 26 -14.85 6.62 4.33
C TRP A 26 -14.83 5.78 3.04
N LEU A 27 -13.73 5.07 2.76
CA LEU A 27 -13.65 4.19 1.58
C LEU A 27 -14.68 3.06 1.64
N LYS A 28 -14.88 2.42 2.81
CA LYS A 28 -15.90 1.37 3.00
C LYS A 28 -17.32 1.90 2.82
N GLU A 29 -17.61 3.09 3.35
CA GLU A 29 -18.91 3.74 3.19
C GLU A 29 -19.24 4.04 1.72
N ASN A 30 -18.22 4.30 0.89
CA ASN A 30 -18.36 4.54 -0.54
C ASN A 30 -18.27 3.27 -1.39
N GLY A 31 -18.23 2.08 -0.76
CA GLY A 31 -18.24 0.79 -1.44
C GLY A 31 -16.90 0.37 -2.05
N PHE A 32 -15.78 0.92 -1.58
CA PHE A 32 -14.44 0.50 -1.99
C PHE A 32 -13.89 -0.55 -1.02
N ASP A 33 -13.87 -1.80 -1.45
CA ASP A 33 -13.27 -2.89 -0.69
C ASP A 33 -11.75 -2.74 -0.64
N HIS A 34 -11.21 -2.83 0.57
CA HIS A 34 -9.78 -2.82 0.86
C HIS A 34 -9.52 -3.46 2.22
N GLU A 35 -8.32 -3.99 2.41
CA GLU A 35 -7.88 -4.56 3.68
C GLU A 35 -7.15 -3.47 4.48
N PHE A 36 -7.60 -3.24 5.71
CA PHE A 36 -6.93 -2.31 6.62
C PHE A 36 -5.81 -3.06 7.35
N MET A 37 -4.59 -2.53 7.29
CA MET A 37 -3.43 -3.08 7.99
C MET A 37 -3.21 -2.32 9.31
N GLU A 38 -2.21 -2.76 10.08
CA GLU A 38 -1.73 -2.02 11.25
C GLU A 38 -1.28 -0.60 10.85
N LEU A 39 -1.45 0.36 11.76
CA LEU A 39 -0.93 1.70 11.60
C LEU A 39 0.59 1.68 11.49
N ASP A 40 1.13 2.60 10.70
CA ASP A 40 2.58 2.80 10.65
C ASP A 40 3.11 3.29 12.02
N HIS A 41 4.42 3.26 12.22
CA HIS A 41 5.04 3.71 13.47
C HIS A 41 4.80 5.20 13.79
N LEU A 42 4.33 5.99 12.82
CA LEU A 42 3.90 7.38 12.97
C LEU A 42 2.38 7.55 13.10
N GLY A 43 1.62 6.45 13.17
CA GLY A 43 0.16 6.45 13.20
C GLY A 43 -0.52 6.65 11.85
N VAL A 44 0.21 6.51 10.73
CA VAL A 44 -0.34 6.65 9.38
C VAL A 44 -1.15 5.40 9.00
N GLU A 45 -2.34 5.60 8.43
CA GLU A 45 -3.20 4.51 7.96
C GLU A 45 -2.55 3.76 6.79
N VAL A 46 -2.49 2.43 6.89
CA VAL A 46 -1.96 1.57 5.82
C VAL A 46 -3.10 0.72 5.24
N LEU A 47 -3.36 0.90 3.94
CA LEU A 47 -4.41 0.21 3.20
C LEU A 47 -3.77 -0.79 2.26
N LYS A 48 -4.11 -2.07 2.40
CA LYS A 48 -3.77 -3.09 1.42
C LYS A 48 -4.87 -3.17 0.37
N VAL A 49 -4.44 -3.06 -0.88
CA VAL A 49 -5.32 -2.94 -2.05
C VAL A 49 -4.87 -3.95 -3.10
N GLU A 50 -5.85 -4.63 -3.71
CA GLU A 50 -5.60 -5.49 -4.85
C GLU A 50 -5.28 -4.66 -6.11
N PRO A 51 -4.41 -5.15 -7.01
CA PRO A 51 -3.97 -4.38 -8.19
C PRO A 51 -5.12 -3.87 -9.05
N ASP A 52 -6.17 -4.68 -9.22
CA ASP A 52 -7.34 -4.36 -10.04
C ASP A 52 -8.17 -3.17 -9.50
N PHE A 53 -8.13 -2.97 -8.17
CA PHE A 53 -8.88 -1.90 -7.50
C PHE A 53 -8.03 -0.66 -7.21
N LEU A 54 -6.74 -0.65 -7.60
CA LEU A 54 -5.85 0.47 -7.35
C LEU A 54 -6.35 1.77 -7.99
N LEU A 55 -6.72 1.76 -9.28
CA LEU A 55 -7.16 2.98 -9.97
C LEU A 55 -8.47 3.56 -9.41
N PRO A 56 -9.52 2.77 -9.16
CA PRO A 56 -10.72 3.25 -8.48
C PRO A 56 -10.41 3.88 -7.12
N ILE A 57 -9.61 3.21 -6.29
CA ILE A 57 -9.25 3.70 -4.95
C ILE A 57 -8.40 4.97 -5.04
N ALA A 58 -7.40 4.99 -5.91
CA ALA A 58 -6.56 6.16 -6.14
C ALA A 58 -7.39 7.37 -6.59
N THR A 59 -8.37 7.15 -7.48
CA THR A 59 -9.28 8.21 -7.95
C THR A 59 -10.18 8.71 -6.80
N ALA A 60 -10.70 7.80 -5.97
CA ALA A 60 -11.50 8.15 -4.81
C ALA A 60 -10.69 8.94 -3.77
N LEU A 61 -9.45 8.54 -3.51
CA LEU A 61 -8.54 9.25 -2.61
C LEU A 61 -8.19 10.65 -3.14
N TYR A 62 -7.97 10.78 -4.45
CA TYR A 62 -7.79 12.09 -5.07
C TYR A 62 -9.03 12.98 -4.89
N ALA A 63 -10.23 12.44 -5.10
CA ALA A 63 -11.48 13.16 -4.89
C ALA A 63 -11.75 13.53 -3.42
N TYR A 64 -11.31 12.69 -2.48
CA TYR A 64 -11.35 12.97 -1.03
C TYR A 64 -10.41 14.12 -0.62
N GLY A 65 -9.39 14.38 -1.44
CA GLY A 65 -8.49 15.53 -1.32
C GLY A 65 -7.02 15.17 -1.14
N PHE A 66 -6.62 13.91 -1.34
CA PHE A 66 -5.20 13.54 -1.40
C PHE A 66 -4.57 14.05 -2.71
N ASN A 67 -4.12 15.30 -2.67
CA ASN A 67 -3.61 16.04 -3.81
C ASN A 67 -2.09 15.88 -4.02
N TYR A 68 -1.38 15.27 -3.08
CA TYR A 68 0.08 15.13 -3.12
C TYR A 68 0.50 13.66 -2.95
N LEU A 69 1.12 13.10 -4.00
CA LEU A 69 1.85 11.84 -3.92
C LEU A 69 3.26 12.15 -3.43
N GLN A 70 3.53 11.85 -2.16
CA GLN A 70 4.83 12.13 -1.56
C GLN A 70 5.89 11.14 -2.03
N CYS A 71 5.55 9.85 -2.01
CA CYS A 71 6.48 8.78 -2.33
C CYS A 71 5.73 7.59 -2.92
N GLN A 72 6.08 7.22 -4.14
CA GLN A 72 5.80 5.90 -4.70
C GLN A 72 7.10 5.10 -4.69
N GLY A 73 7.01 3.82 -4.35
CA GLY A 73 8.17 2.94 -4.36
C GLY A 73 7.78 1.46 -4.34
N GLY A 74 8.80 0.62 -4.46
CA GLY A 74 8.69 -0.82 -4.27
C GLY A 74 9.52 -1.30 -3.09
N TYR A 75 9.09 -2.38 -2.46
CA TYR A 75 9.96 -3.18 -1.61
C TYR A 75 9.63 -4.67 -1.77
N ASP A 76 10.59 -5.49 -1.36
CA ASP A 76 10.50 -6.94 -1.42
C ASP A 76 10.23 -7.50 -0.02
N PHE A 77 9.19 -8.33 0.13
CA PHE A 77 8.84 -8.90 1.43
C PHE A 77 9.82 -10.01 1.86
N GLY A 78 10.64 -10.52 0.95
CA GLY A 78 11.65 -11.52 1.21
C GLY A 78 11.93 -12.41 0.01
N PRO A 79 13.01 -13.20 0.04
CA PRO A 79 13.38 -14.08 -1.06
C PRO A 79 12.25 -15.10 -1.34
N GLY A 80 11.66 -15.01 -2.54
CA GLY A 80 10.54 -15.86 -2.96
C GLY A 80 9.16 -15.43 -2.44
N ALA A 81 9.08 -14.34 -1.68
CA ALA A 81 7.81 -13.73 -1.27
C ALA A 81 7.35 -12.66 -2.29
N ASP A 82 6.17 -12.11 -2.07
CA ASP A 82 5.59 -11.10 -2.96
C ASP A 82 6.39 -9.79 -2.98
N LEU A 83 6.32 -9.10 -4.12
CA LEU A 83 6.76 -7.73 -4.27
C LEU A 83 5.64 -6.80 -3.80
N VAL A 84 5.99 -5.67 -3.19
CA VAL A 84 5.01 -4.68 -2.75
C VAL A 84 5.30 -3.36 -3.41
N SER A 85 4.32 -2.82 -4.14
CA SER A 85 4.34 -1.43 -4.57
C SER A 85 3.53 -0.60 -3.57
N PHE A 86 4.12 0.45 -3.02
CA PHE A 86 3.47 1.33 -2.06
C PHE A 86 3.38 2.77 -2.58
N TYR A 87 2.33 3.45 -2.14
CA TYR A 87 2.02 4.83 -2.48
C TYR A 87 1.71 5.58 -1.19
N HIS A 88 2.54 6.55 -0.83
CA HIS A 88 2.34 7.43 0.30
C HIS A 88 1.72 8.74 -0.19
N LEU A 89 0.47 8.95 0.21
CA LEU A 89 -0.36 10.08 -0.18
C LEU A 89 -0.56 11.03 1.01
N ILE A 90 -0.55 12.32 0.72
CA ILE A 90 -0.70 13.39 1.70
C ILE A 90 -1.74 14.39 1.19
N LYS A 91 -2.58 14.87 2.11
CA LYS A 91 -3.50 15.96 1.88
C LYS A 91 -2.85 17.29 2.24
N VAL A 92 -2.39 18.03 1.24
CA VAL A 92 -1.69 19.31 1.42
C VAL A 92 -2.69 20.48 1.32
N SER A 93 -2.66 21.36 2.32
CA SER A 93 -3.44 22.61 2.36
C SER A 93 -2.61 23.77 2.93
N ASP A 94 -2.98 25.00 2.60
CA ASP A 94 -2.16 26.22 2.81
C ASP A 94 -1.80 26.58 4.26
N ASN A 95 -2.26 25.85 5.28
CA ASN A 95 -1.91 26.06 6.70
C ASN A 95 -2.16 24.78 7.50
N THR A 96 -1.29 23.78 7.40
CA THR A 96 -1.50 22.50 8.08
C THR A 96 -0.21 22.01 8.73
N ASP A 97 -0.19 21.97 10.06
CA ASP A 97 0.95 21.49 10.85
C ASP A 97 1.09 19.96 10.80
N GLN A 98 -0.02 19.25 10.67
CA GLN A 98 -0.09 17.78 10.57
C GLN A 98 -1.12 17.39 9.51
N PRO A 99 -0.71 17.19 8.24
CA PRO A 99 -1.63 16.82 7.19
C PRO A 99 -2.15 15.39 7.38
N GLU A 100 -3.33 15.11 6.81
CA GLU A 100 -3.88 13.76 6.76
C GLU A 100 -3.06 12.94 5.75
N GLU A 101 -2.57 11.78 6.18
CA GLU A 101 -1.69 10.91 5.39
C GLU A 101 -2.28 9.51 5.29
N VAL A 102 -2.06 8.85 4.15
CA VAL A 102 -2.45 7.45 3.95
C VAL A 102 -1.42 6.75 3.09
N ARG A 103 -1.13 5.49 3.42
CA ARG A 103 -0.25 4.64 2.62
C ARG A 103 -1.04 3.50 2.01
N VAL A 104 -1.05 3.43 0.69
CA VAL A 104 -1.63 2.32 -0.06
C VAL A 104 -0.52 1.32 -0.38
N LYS A 105 -0.74 0.04 -0.15
CA LYS A 105 0.18 -1.06 -0.47
C LYS A 105 -0.51 -2.07 -1.37
N VAL A 106 0.14 -2.40 -2.47
CA VAL A 106 -0.32 -3.38 -3.44
C VAL A 106 0.66 -4.54 -3.44
N PHE A 107 0.18 -5.72 -3.10
CA PHE A 107 0.98 -6.95 -3.08
C PHE A 107 0.89 -7.59 -4.46
N LEU A 108 2.04 -7.95 -5.01
CA LEU A 108 2.20 -8.43 -6.38
C LEU A 108 3.02 -9.72 -6.39
N PRO A 109 2.54 -10.76 -7.09
CA PRO A 109 3.31 -12.00 -7.23
C PRO A 109 4.57 -11.74 -8.07
N ARG A 110 5.68 -12.39 -7.72
CA ARG A 110 6.97 -12.25 -8.43
C ARG A 110 6.97 -12.71 -9.88
N ASP A 111 6.14 -13.70 -10.22
CA ASP A 111 6.13 -14.28 -11.56
C ASP A 111 5.53 -13.32 -12.61
N ASN A 112 4.62 -12.43 -12.18
CA ASN A 112 3.96 -11.48 -13.06
C ASN A 112 3.57 -10.21 -12.28
N PRO A 113 4.54 -9.40 -11.84
CA PRO A 113 4.29 -8.25 -10.99
C PRO A 113 3.78 -7.09 -11.84
N LYS A 114 2.46 -7.03 -12.04
CA LYS A 114 1.80 -6.02 -12.86
C LYS A 114 0.83 -5.20 -12.05
N VAL A 115 0.84 -3.90 -12.26
CA VAL A 115 -0.06 -2.96 -11.59
C VAL A 115 -0.40 -1.80 -12.51
N PRO A 116 -1.62 -1.23 -12.46
CA PRO A 116 -1.92 -0.03 -13.21
C PRO A 116 -1.09 1.19 -12.74
N SER A 117 -0.63 2.02 -13.68
CA SER A 117 0.06 3.28 -13.37
C SER A 117 -0.90 4.33 -12.79
N VAL A 118 -0.46 5.05 -11.75
CA VAL A 118 -1.21 6.18 -11.17
C VAL A 118 -0.75 7.54 -11.73
N TYR A 119 0.12 7.55 -12.75
CA TYR A 119 0.62 8.74 -13.44
C TYR A 119 -0.49 9.69 -13.93
N TRP A 120 -1.65 9.13 -14.30
CA TRP A 120 -2.79 9.92 -14.75
C TRP A 120 -3.46 10.74 -13.64
N ILE A 121 -3.29 10.32 -12.37
CA ILE A 121 -3.83 10.97 -11.18
C ILE A 121 -2.78 11.89 -10.57
N TRP A 122 -1.58 11.37 -10.29
CA TRP A 122 -0.45 12.15 -9.78
C TRP A 122 0.74 12.07 -10.73
N LYS A 123 1.08 13.19 -11.36
CA LYS A 123 2.21 13.27 -12.30
C LYS A 123 3.58 13.00 -11.68
N ALA A 124 3.68 13.10 -10.35
CA ALA A 124 4.89 12.74 -9.60
C ALA A 124 5.28 11.25 -9.76
N ALA A 125 4.32 10.39 -10.12
CA ALA A 125 4.56 8.95 -10.27
C ALA A 125 5.46 8.59 -11.46
N ASP A 126 5.66 9.47 -12.45
CA ASP A 126 6.43 9.19 -13.68
C ASP A 126 7.82 8.59 -13.39
N TRP A 127 8.65 9.32 -12.64
CA TRP A 127 9.99 8.85 -12.31
C TRP A 127 9.99 7.76 -11.25
N GLN A 128 9.09 7.84 -10.27
CA GLN A 128 9.05 6.90 -9.13
C GLN A 128 8.64 5.49 -9.58
N GLU A 129 7.62 5.38 -10.45
CA GLU A 129 7.19 4.10 -11.02
C GLU A 129 8.29 3.50 -11.90
N ARG A 130 8.99 4.33 -12.68
CA ARG A 130 10.13 3.89 -13.50
C ARG A 130 11.30 3.40 -12.65
N GLU A 131 11.61 4.06 -11.55
CA GLU A 131 12.62 3.59 -10.60
C GLU A 131 12.22 2.24 -9.98
N THR A 132 10.95 2.10 -9.63
CA THR A 132 10.40 0.84 -9.10
C THR A 132 10.46 -0.29 -10.13
N TYR A 133 10.17 0.01 -11.40
CA TYR A 133 10.33 -0.94 -12.51
C TYR A 133 11.79 -1.34 -12.69
N ASP A 134 12.72 -0.38 -12.73
CA ASP A 134 14.14 -0.64 -12.96
C ASP A 134 14.77 -1.47 -11.82
N MET A 135 14.35 -1.26 -10.58
CA MET A 135 14.90 -1.95 -9.40
C MET A 135 14.26 -3.30 -9.10
N PHE A 136 12.92 -3.39 -9.18
CA PHE A 136 12.17 -4.58 -8.74
C PHE A 136 11.52 -5.34 -9.90
N GLY A 137 11.48 -4.78 -11.11
CA GLY A 137 10.83 -5.39 -12.27
C GLY A 137 9.30 -5.30 -12.25
N ILE A 138 8.72 -4.46 -11.39
CA ILE A 138 7.27 -4.25 -11.33
C ILE A 138 6.82 -3.46 -12.56
N VAL A 139 5.96 -4.06 -13.38
CA VAL A 139 5.45 -3.45 -14.61
C VAL A 139 4.24 -2.59 -14.31
N PHE A 140 4.33 -1.30 -14.66
CA PHE A 140 3.22 -0.36 -14.55
C PHE A 140 2.51 -0.25 -15.91
N GLU A 141 1.22 -0.60 -15.96
CA GLU A 141 0.41 -0.56 -17.17
C GLU A 141 -0.36 0.77 -17.26
N GLY A 142 -0.19 1.51 -18.36
CA GLY A 142 -0.86 2.79 -18.62
C GLY A 142 0.03 3.81 -19.32
#